data_AF-A0A0L1JLW4-F1
#
_entry.id   AF-A0A0L1JLW4-F1
#
_cell.length_a   1.000
_cell.length_b   1.000
_cell.length_c   1.000
_cell.angle_alpha   90.00
_cell.angle_beta   90.00
_cell.angle_gamma   90.00
#
_symmetry.space_group_name_H-M   'P 1'
#
loop_
_entity.id
_entity.type
_entity.pdbx_description
1 polymer ?
#
loop_
_entity_poly.entity_id
_entity_poly.type
_entity_poly.pdbx_seq_one_letter_code
_entity_poly.pdbx_strand_id
1 'polypeptide(L)'
;MTLKVVNLGLPKTGTTTLARALGRASLKVADHRIKPEQTGNAALHHSFVGVQMYRDFFDTGDPLHTMAEFDAFTEISTITGPRSYWPQTDWALIDAIRKHHPGVKFVASWREPQDLSDAMLRWRNLGTERLPAGNIPGLPKGFGDTHAERKRWIEGHYAHLDRLFAGDADYLRYDLADDNAPRLIAAHIGRDLPWWGRANVNRHKLDDVSP
;
A
#
# COMPACT_ATOMS: atom_id res chain seq x y z
N MET A 1 -2.21 -16.41 17.21
CA MET A 1 -2.31 -15.06 16.63
C MET A 1 -2.13 -15.18 15.12
N THR A 2 -2.85 -14.37 14.35
CA THR A 2 -2.90 -14.49 12.88
C THR A 2 -1.94 -13.49 12.24
N LEU A 3 -1.16 -13.92 11.24
CA LEU A 3 -0.26 -13.06 10.46
C LEU A 3 -1.01 -11.82 9.95
N LYS A 4 -0.42 -10.65 10.15
CA LYS A 4 -0.85 -9.39 9.51
C LYS A 4 0.27 -8.87 8.61
N VAL A 5 -0.05 -8.50 7.37
CA VAL A 5 0.88 -7.82 6.46
C VAL A 5 0.36 -6.42 6.17
N VAL A 6 1.12 -5.38 6.50
CA VAL A 6 0.70 -3.98 6.28
C VAL A 6 1.68 -3.29 5.35
N ASN A 7 1.20 -2.86 4.17
CA ASN A 7 2.02 -2.13 3.23
C ASN A 7 1.97 -0.61 3.51
N LEU A 8 3.15 -0.03 3.73
CA LEU A 8 3.38 1.38 4.00
C LEU A 8 3.83 2.16 2.73
N GLY A 9 3.81 1.51 1.57
CA GLY A 9 4.12 2.14 0.29
C GLY A 9 3.10 3.23 -0.10
N LEU A 10 3.56 4.19 -0.90
CA LEU A 10 2.70 5.24 -1.46
C LEU A 10 1.82 4.68 -2.60
N PRO A 11 0.70 5.33 -2.95
CA PRO A 11 -0.08 4.95 -4.12
C PRO A 11 0.82 4.87 -5.37
N LYS A 12 0.53 3.91 -6.26
CA LYS A 12 1.25 3.69 -7.54
C LYS A 12 2.64 3.05 -7.43
N THR A 13 2.98 2.47 -6.29
CA THR A 13 4.18 1.64 -6.09
C THR A 13 3.92 0.14 -6.28
N GLY A 14 2.77 -0.24 -6.85
CA GLY A 14 2.42 -1.64 -7.09
C GLY A 14 1.58 -2.30 -6.00
N THR A 15 0.86 -1.51 -5.20
CA THR A 15 -0.06 -1.98 -4.14
C THR A 15 -1.05 -3.04 -4.63
N THR A 16 -1.63 -2.87 -5.83
CA THR A 16 -2.52 -3.88 -6.45
C THR A 16 -1.80 -5.18 -6.85
N THR A 17 -0.54 -5.10 -7.28
CA THR A 17 0.28 -6.29 -7.57
C THR A 17 0.51 -7.07 -6.28
N LEU A 18 0.90 -6.39 -5.21
CA LEU A 18 1.05 -7.00 -3.89
C LEU A 18 -0.28 -7.64 -3.44
N ALA A 19 -1.41 -6.93 -3.56
CA ALA A 19 -2.71 -7.43 -3.17
C ALA A 19 -3.07 -8.75 -3.87
N ARG A 20 -2.80 -8.84 -5.18
CA ARG A 20 -3.06 -10.05 -5.96
C ARG A 20 -2.09 -11.18 -5.61
N ALA A 21 -0.82 -10.90 -5.33
CA ALA A 21 0.16 -11.89 -4.91
C ALA A 21 -0.22 -12.52 -3.56
N LEU A 22 -0.55 -11.68 -2.57
CA LEU A 22 -1.00 -12.13 -1.25
C LEU A 22 -2.32 -12.90 -1.34
N GLY A 23 -3.28 -12.45 -2.15
CA GLY A 23 -4.52 -13.17 -2.39
C GLY A 23 -4.29 -14.56 -3.02
N ARG A 24 -3.33 -14.68 -3.94
CA ARG A 24 -2.92 -15.96 -4.55
C ARG A 24 -2.18 -16.87 -3.56
N ALA A 25 -1.55 -16.30 -2.55
CA ALA A 25 -0.99 -17.02 -1.40
C ALA A 25 -2.07 -17.43 -0.36
N SER A 26 -3.36 -17.26 -0.68
CA SER A 26 -4.50 -17.55 0.21
C SER A 26 -4.57 -16.66 1.45
N LEU A 27 -4.05 -15.42 1.37
CA LEU A 27 -4.31 -14.40 2.37
C LEU A 27 -5.56 -13.60 2.01
N LYS A 28 -6.33 -13.23 3.02
CA LYS A 28 -7.49 -12.36 2.87
C LYS A 28 -7.04 -10.90 2.87
N VAL A 29 -7.10 -10.24 1.71
CA VAL A 29 -6.50 -8.91 1.51
C VAL A 29 -7.56 -7.81 1.47
N ALA A 30 -7.32 -6.72 2.21
CA ALA A 30 -7.98 -5.43 2.04
C ALA A 30 -7.08 -4.48 1.22
N ASP A 31 -7.64 -3.90 0.15
CA ASP A 31 -6.94 -3.02 -0.79
C ASP A 31 -7.82 -1.82 -1.14
N HIS A 32 -7.47 -0.64 -0.62
CA HIS A 32 -8.13 0.65 -0.82
C HIS A 32 -9.58 0.73 -0.34
N ARG A 33 -10.49 0.00 -0.98
CA ARG A 33 -11.93 -0.06 -0.65
C ARG A 33 -12.35 -1.51 -0.41
N ILE A 34 -12.92 -1.77 0.76
CA ILE A 34 -13.45 -3.07 1.13
C ILE A 34 -14.72 -3.31 0.33
N LYS A 35 -14.75 -4.41 -0.41
CA LYS A 35 -15.95 -4.84 -1.13
C LYS A 35 -16.84 -5.62 -0.16
N PRO A 36 -18.17 -5.73 -0.43
CA PRO A 36 -18.96 -6.91 -0.02
C PRO A 36 -18.22 -8.18 -0.47
N GLU A 37 -18.69 -9.42 -0.43
CA GLU A 37 -17.90 -10.60 -0.91
C GLU A 37 -16.48 -10.87 -0.28
N GLN A 38 -15.69 -9.88 0.14
CA GLN A 38 -14.49 -9.96 0.97
C GLN A 38 -14.86 -10.03 2.45
N THR A 39 -16.05 -9.62 2.87
CA THR A 39 -16.43 -9.63 4.30
C THR A 39 -17.92 -9.87 4.51
N GLY A 40 -18.23 -10.61 5.57
CA GLY A 40 -19.59 -10.77 6.09
C GLY A 40 -20.05 -9.59 6.95
N ASN A 41 -19.14 -8.68 7.34
CA ASN A 41 -19.46 -7.50 8.12
C ASN A 41 -19.99 -6.38 7.20
N ALA A 42 -21.31 -6.22 7.18
CA ALA A 42 -21.98 -5.20 6.35
C ALA A 42 -21.54 -3.76 6.66
N ALA A 43 -21.06 -3.47 7.89
CA ALA A 43 -20.57 -2.14 8.24
C ALA A 43 -19.27 -1.76 7.51
N LEU A 44 -18.51 -2.76 7.04
CA LEU A 44 -17.29 -2.56 6.26
C LEU A 44 -17.55 -2.46 4.76
N HIS A 45 -18.77 -2.77 4.28
CA HIS A 45 -19.05 -2.77 2.86
C HIS A 45 -18.83 -1.36 2.28
N HIS A 46 -18.01 -1.31 1.24
CA HIS A 46 -17.65 -0.09 0.52
C HIS A 46 -16.86 0.95 1.33
N SER A 47 -16.45 0.63 2.56
CA SER A 47 -15.59 1.50 3.37
C SER A 47 -14.17 1.55 2.79
N PHE A 48 -13.48 2.67 3.03
CA PHE A 48 -12.07 2.77 2.68
C PHE A 48 -11.23 2.23 3.83
N VAL A 49 -10.21 1.45 3.52
CA VAL A 49 -9.33 0.82 4.52
C VAL A 49 -8.74 1.87 5.45
N GLY A 50 -8.15 2.93 4.91
CA GLY A 50 -7.56 3.98 5.74
C GLY A 50 -8.57 4.74 6.61
N VAL A 51 -9.80 4.93 6.11
CA VAL A 51 -10.88 5.54 6.93
C VAL A 51 -11.22 4.64 8.10
N GLN A 52 -11.33 3.33 7.86
CA GLN A 52 -11.64 2.37 8.92
C GLN A 52 -10.51 2.29 9.94
N MET A 53 -9.24 2.32 9.51
CA MET A 53 -8.09 2.33 10.43
C MET A 53 -8.14 3.50 11.42
N TYR A 54 -8.43 4.71 10.92
CA TYR A 54 -8.56 5.87 11.80
C TYR A 54 -9.76 5.77 12.74
N ARG A 55 -10.91 5.27 12.26
CA ARG A 55 -12.09 5.05 13.11
C ARG A 55 -11.76 4.09 14.25
N ASP A 56 -11.25 2.90 13.92
CA ASP A 56 -10.93 1.88 14.90
C ASP A 56 -9.85 2.35 15.89
N PHE A 57 -8.85 3.10 15.41
CA PHE A 57 -7.82 3.70 16.26
C PHE A 57 -8.41 4.68 17.28
N PHE A 58 -9.24 5.63 16.85
CA PHE A 58 -9.80 6.62 17.76
C PHE A 58 -10.90 6.06 18.67
N ASP A 59 -11.62 5.03 18.22
CA ASP A 59 -12.67 4.39 19.01
C ASP A 59 -12.13 3.39 20.04
N THR A 60 -11.04 2.67 19.72
CA THR A 60 -10.60 1.50 20.50
C THR A 60 -9.10 1.47 20.84
N GLY A 61 -8.29 2.28 20.15
CA GLY A 61 -6.83 2.21 20.20
C GLY A 61 -6.21 1.18 19.24
N ASP A 62 -6.96 0.21 18.73
CA ASP A 62 -6.49 -0.78 17.76
C ASP A 62 -6.95 -0.40 16.33
N PRO A 63 -6.06 0.01 15.41
CA PRO A 63 -6.45 0.39 14.05
C PRO A 63 -7.06 -0.73 13.20
N LEU A 64 -6.97 -2.00 13.61
CA LEU A 64 -7.50 -3.13 12.87
C LEU A 64 -8.68 -3.82 13.57
N HIS A 65 -9.23 -3.21 14.63
CA HIS A 65 -10.21 -3.82 15.52
C HIS A 65 -11.39 -4.48 14.79
N THR A 66 -12.02 -3.76 13.87
CA THR A 66 -13.18 -4.25 13.10
C THR A 66 -12.78 -5.07 11.88
N MET A 67 -11.51 -5.01 11.49
CA MET A 67 -10.94 -5.64 10.28
C MET A 67 -10.11 -6.89 10.60
N ALA A 68 -10.33 -7.51 11.76
CA ALA A 68 -9.56 -8.66 12.23
C ALA A 68 -9.56 -9.87 11.26
N GLU A 69 -10.57 -9.99 10.39
CA GLU A 69 -10.68 -11.05 9.38
C GLU A 69 -9.67 -10.94 8.22
N PHE A 70 -9.08 -9.77 7.98
CA PHE A 70 -8.12 -9.55 6.89
C PHE A 70 -6.71 -9.87 7.36
N ASP A 71 -5.97 -10.67 6.58
CA ASP A 71 -4.57 -11.00 6.84
C ASP A 71 -3.61 -9.94 6.28
N ALA A 72 -4.05 -9.12 5.32
CA ALA A 72 -3.18 -8.13 4.70
C ALA A 72 -3.89 -6.83 4.27
N PHE A 73 -3.16 -5.72 4.32
CA PHE A 73 -3.60 -4.36 4.00
C PHE A 73 -2.61 -3.73 3.04
N THR A 74 -3.00 -3.49 1.78
CA THR A 74 -2.04 -3.25 0.68
C THR A 74 -2.08 -1.83 0.09
N GLU A 75 -3.24 -1.24 -0.13
CA GLU A 75 -3.40 0.21 -0.34
C GLU A 75 -4.21 0.77 0.84
N ILE A 76 -3.54 1.45 1.78
CA ILE A 76 -4.19 1.99 2.99
C ILE A 76 -4.42 3.51 2.90
N SER A 77 -3.82 4.19 1.92
CA SER A 77 -4.11 5.59 1.62
C SER A 77 -5.48 5.76 0.97
N THR A 78 -6.09 6.93 1.17
CA THR A 78 -7.33 7.32 0.49
C THR A 78 -7.33 8.81 0.24
N ILE A 79 -7.51 9.20 -1.02
CA ILE A 79 -7.74 10.59 -1.41
C ILE A 79 -8.90 10.70 -2.41
N THR A 80 -10.04 11.20 -1.92
CA THR A 80 -11.28 11.31 -2.69
C THR A 80 -12.21 12.41 -2.14
N GLY A 81 -12.54 13.41 -2.96
CA GLY A 81 -13.32 14.55 -2.50
C GLY A 81 -12.64 15.23 -1.28
N PRO A 82 -13.37 15.47 -0.18
CA PRO A 82 -12.78 16.07 1.03
C PRO A 82 -11.94 15.09 1.87
N ARG A 83 -11.91 13.81 1.52
CA ARG A 83 -11.22 12.77 2.30
C ARG A 83 -9.75 12.70 1.89
N SER A 84 -8.87 12.77 2.88
CA SER A 84 -7.43 12.55 2.75
C SER A 84 -6.95 11.80 4.00
N TYR A 85 -6.63 10.51 3.83
CA TYR A 85 -6.20 9.62 4.91
C TYR A 85 -4.93 8.88 4.48
N TRP A 86 -3.93 8.90 5.34
CA TRP A 86 -2.59 8.38 5.07
C TRP A 86 -2.04 7.58 6.25
N PRO A 87 -2.65 6.46 6.64
CA PRO A 87 -2.16 5.67 7.77
C PRO A 87 -0.68 5.30 7.67
N GLN A 88 -0.15 5.14 6.46
CA GLN A 88 1.26 4.80 6.24
C GLN A 88 2.25 5.91 6.65
N THR A 89 1.78 7.15 6.85
CA THR A 89 2.62 8.29 7.27
C THR A 89 2.42 8.64 8.75
N ASP A 90 1.55 7.91 9.46
CA ASP A 90 1.13 8.23 10.82
C ASP A 90 1.76 7.28 11.82
N TRP A 91 2.74 7.79 12.58
CA TRP A 91 3.44 7.01 13.60
C TRP A 91 2.49 6.40 14.64
N ALA A 92 1.47 7.15 15.09
CA ALA A 92 0.58 6.67 16.14
C ALA A 92 -0.20 5.44 15.68
N LEU A 93 -0.68 5.43 14.43
CA LEU A 93 -1.34 4.27 13.84
C LEU A 93 -0.37 3.10 13.63
N ILE A 94 0.83 3.36 13.09
CA ILE A 94 1.83 2.31 12.85
C ILE A 94 2.22 1.63 14.17
N ASP A 95 2.51 2.41 15.21
CA ASP A 95 2.88 1.91 16.53
C ASP A 95 1.72 1.19 17.22
N ALA A 96 0.49 1.68 17.07
CA ALA A 96 -0.69 0.99 17.59
C ALA A 96 -0.91 -0.39 16.92
N ILE A 97 -0.75 -0.48 15.60
CA ILE A 97 -0.77 -1.78 14.90
C ILE A 97 0.29 -2.71 15.47
N ARG A 98 1.52 -2.24 15.69
CA ARG A 98 2.61 -3.05 16.29
C ARG A 98 2.24 -3.60 17.66
N LYS A 99 1.65 -2.75 18.51
CA LYS A 99 1.29 -3.09 19.89
C LYS A 99 0.13 -4.08 19.96
N HIS A 100 -0.89 -3.88 19.13
CA HIS A 100 -2.10 -4.72 19.13
C HIS A 100 -1.95 -6.02 18.34
N HIS A 101 -1.05 -6.07 17.36
CA HIS A 101 -0.82 -7.23 16.50
C HIS A 101 0.64 -7.69 16.54
N PRO A 102 1.11 -8.29 17.65
CA PRO A 102 2.46 -8.84 17.73
C PRO A 102 2.76 -9.82 16.58
N GLY A 103 3.89 -9.62 15.91
CA GLY A 103 4.28 -10.40 14.72
C GLY A 103 3.70 -9.90 13.40
N VAL A 104 3.08 -8.71 13.37
CA VAL A 104 2.77 -8.00 12.12
C VAL A 104 4.05 -7.81 11.30
N LYS A 105 3.94 -7.98 9.97
CA LYS A 105 4.99 -7.73 9.00
C LYS A 105 4.66 -6.48 8.20
N PHE A 106 5.48 -5.45 8.36
CA PHE A 106 5.39 -4.24 7.55
C PHE A 106 6.19 -4.41 6.27
N VAL A 107 5.57 -4.09 5.16
CA VAL A 107 6.27 -3.97 3.89
C VAL A 107 6.17 -2.55 3.37
N ALA A 108 7.11 -2.09 2.57
CA ALA A 108 7.00 -0.83 1.85
C ALA A 108 7.33 -1.07 0.38
N SER A 109 6.28 -1.22 -0.41
CA SER A 109 6.39 -1.20 -1.87
C SER A 109 6.95 0.15 -2.32
N TRP A 110 8.06 0.09 -3.06
CA TRP A 110 8.80 1.25 -3.53
C TRP A 110 9.04 1.15 -5.04
N ARG A 111 9.34 2.29 -5.66
CA ARG A 111 9.93 2.40 -7.00
C ARG A 111 10.68 3.72 -7.07
N GLU A 112 11.53 3.88 -8.08
CA GLU A 112 12.32 5.11 -8.27
C GLU A 112 11.41 6.38 -8.24
N PRO A 113 11.83 7.48 -7.55
CA PRO A 113 10.97 8.64 -7.32
C PRO A 113 10.47 9.37 -8.58
N GLN A 114 11.29 9.50 -9.63
CA GLN A 114 10.83 10.06 -10.91
C GLN A 114 9.72 9.20 -11.50
N ASP A 115 9.96 7.89 -11.59
CA ASP A 115 9.05 6.87 -12.07
C ASP A 115 7.71 6.86 -11.32
N LEU A 116 7.75 7.05 -10.00
CA LEU A 116 6.57 7.16 -9.16
C LEU A 116 5.81 8.46 -9.41
N SER A 117 6.52 9.59 -9.46
CA SER A 117 5.94 10.92 -9.74
C SER A 117 5.23 10.93 -11.10
N ASP A 118 5.87 10.36 -12.11
CA ASP A 118 5.34 10.08 -13.44
C ASP A 118 4.05 9.23 -13.41
N ALA A 119 4.06 8.14 -12.65
CA ALA A 119 2.89 7.26 -12.51
C ALA A 119 1.72 7.95 -11.81
N MET A 120 1.98 8.81 -10.82
CA MET A 120 0.96 9.60 -10.13
C MET A 120 0.34 10.65 -11.05
N LEU A 121 1.12 11.31 -11.89
CA LEU A 121 0.62 12.27 -12.89
C LEU A 121 -0.31 11.62 -13.91
N ARG A 122 0.08 10.46 -14.46
CA ARG A 122 -0.74 9.76 -15.46
C ARG A 122 -2.03 9.17 -14.90
N TRP A 123 -2.17 9.08 -13.58
CA TRP A 123 -3.30 8.40 -12.95
C TRP A 123 -4.48 9.34 -12.69
N ARG A 124 -5.40 9.41 -13.67
CA ARG A 124 -6.60 10.27 -13.60
C ARG A 124 -6.19 11.69 -13.20
N ASN A 125 -6.84 12.27 -12.19
CA ASN A 125 -6.52 13.57 -11.62
C ASN A 125 -5.69 13.47 -10.31
N LEU A 126 -4.96 12.36 -10.07
CA LEU A 126 -4.19 12.19 -8.83
C LEU A 126 -3.10 13.27 -8.71
N GLY A 127 -2.17 13.30 -9.67
CA GLY A 127 -1.03 14.21 -9.61
C GLY A 127 -1.33 15.67 -9.95
N THR A 128 -2.45 15.94 -10.63
CA THR A 128 -2.81 17.29 -11.12
C THR A 128 -3.81 18.03 -10.24
N GLU A 129 -4.68 17.32 -9.53
CA GLU A 129 -5.73 17.96 -8.73
C GLU A 129 -5.71 17.46 -7.28
N ARG A 130 -5.73 16.14 -7.08
CA ARG A 130 -5.91 15.56 -5.74
C ARG A 130 -4.70 15.76 -4.86
N LEU A 131 -3.48 15.50 -5.34
CA LEU A 131 -2.27 15.73 -4.54
C LEU A 131 -2.11 17.23 -4.17
N PRO A 132 -2.15 18.18 -5.12
CA PRO A 132 -1.96 19.60 -4.79
C PRO A 132 -3.04 20.22 -3.92
N ALA A 133 -4.29 19.73 -4.02
CA ALA A 133 -5.43 20.24 -3.25
C ALA A 133 -5.66 19.49 -1.93
N GLY A 134 -4.99 18.35 -1.72
CA GLY A 134 -5.22 17.45 -0.61
C GLY A 134 -4.53 17.89 0.70
N ASN A 135 -5.08 17.43 1.82
CA ASN A 135 -4.41 17.53 3.13
C ASN A 135 -3.52 16.29 3.30
N ILE A 136 -2.31 16.33 2.77
CA ILE A 136 -1.41 15.17 2.71
C ILE A 136 -0.24 15.38 3.66
N PRO A 137 0.03 14.46 4.60
CA PRO A 137 1.21 14.54 5.45
C PRO A 137 2.50 14.59 4.63
N GLY A 138 3.34 15.59 4.92
CA GLY A 138 4.58 15.83 4.18
C GLY A 138 4.41 16.50 2.81
N LEU A 139 3.17 16.77 2.37
CA LEU A 139 2.87 17.49 1.12
C LEU A 139 1.71 18.49 1.36
N PRO A 140 2.00 19.67 1.94
CA PRO A 140 0.97 20.67 2.23
C PRO A 140 0.25 21.14 0.97
N LYS A 141 -1.01 21.58 1.12
CA LYS A 141 -1.81 22.16 0.03
C LYS A 141 -1.04 23.27 -0.69
N GLY A 142 -1.04 23.22 -2.03
CA GLY A 142 -0.29 24.14 -2.88
C GLY A 142 1.07 23.60 -3.34
N PHE A 143 1.51 22.45 -2.85
CA PHE A 143 2.71 21.74 -3.30
C PHE A 143 2.36 20.40 -3.96
N GLY A 144 3.29 19.85 -4.72
CA GLY A 144 3.12 18.56 -5.40
C GLY A 144 2.57 18.69 -6.81
N ASP A 145 2.59 19.89 -7.37
CA ASP A 145 2.22 20.18 -8.75
C ASP A 145 3.41 19.91 -9.70
N THR A 146 4.63 20.14 -9.21
CA THR A 146 5.85 19.85 -9.97
C THR A 146 6.42 18.46 -9.68
N HIS A 147 7.21 17.92 -10.62
CA HIS A 147 7.94 16.67 -10.39
C HIS A 147 8.90 16.77 -9.21
N ALA A 148 9.59 17.90 -9.08
CA ALA A 148 10.57 18.12 -8.03
C ALA A 148 9.92 18.08 -6.63
N GLU A 149 8.76 18.70 -6.47
CA GLU A 149 8.00 18.66 -5.21
C GLU A 149 7.54 17.25 -4.87
N ARG A 150 6.93 16.53 -5.82
CA ARG A 150 6.50 15.14 -5.61
C ARG A 150 7.68 14.24 -5.25
N LYS A 151 8.82 14.39 -5.93
CA LYS A 151 10.04 13.60 -5.65
C LYS A 151 10.55 13.83 -4.23
N ARG A 152 10.65 15.08 -3.79
CA ARG A 152 11.07 15.41 -2.41
C ARG A 152 10.13 14.78 -1.38
N TRP A 153 8.82 14.84 -1.63
CA TRP A 153 7.84 14.20 -0.75
C TRP A 153 7.97 12.68 -0.72
N ILE A 154 8.12 12.06 -1.89
CA ILE A 154 8.35 10.61 -2.03
C ILE A 154 9.60 10.20 -1.26
N GLU A 155 10.75 10.84 -1.52
CA GLU A 155 12.02 10.57 -0.85
C GLU A 155 11.90 10.76 0.67
N GLY A 156 11.23 11.83 1.11
CA GLY A 156 10.98 12.11 2.52
C GLY A 156 10.18 11.01 3.22
N HIS A 157 9.13 10.50 2.59
CA HIS A 157 8.34 9.38 3.14
C HIS A 157 9.20 8.14 3.36
N TYR A 158 9.98 7.74 2.36
CA TYR A 158 10.79 6.53 2.47
C TYR A 158 12.00 6.69 3.38
N ALA A 159 12.61 7.88 3.44
CA ALA A 159 13.65 8.19 4.42
C ALA A 159 13.11 8.16 5.86
N HIS A 160 11.87 8.60 6.06
CA HIS A 160 11.19 8.48 7.35
C HIS A 160 10.98 7.03 7.74
N LEU A 161 10.48 6.18 6.83
CA LEU A 161 10.31 4.75 7.10
C LEU A 161 11.64 4.06 7.41
N ASP A 162 12.71 4.38 6.65
CA ASP A 162 14.06 3.84 6.92
C ASP A 162 14.55 4.21 8.33
N ARG A 163 14.25 5.44 8.78
CA ARG A 163 14.61 5.88 10.14
C ARG A 163 13.78 5.20 11.21
N LEU A 164 12.49 5.04 10.94
CA LEU A 164 11.50 4.47 11.86
C LEU A 164 11.75 2.98 12.13
N PHE A 165 12.10 2.24 11.09
CA PHE A 165 12.31 0.79 11.13
C PHE A 165 13.78 0.39 11.08
N ALA A 166 14.69 1.29 11.45
CA ALA A 166 16.12 1.02 11.42
C ALA A 166 16.48 -0.23 12.24
N GLY A 167 16.92 -1.30 11.56
CA GLY A 167 17.27 -2.58 12.16
C GLY A 167 16.09 -3.46 12.59
N ASP A 168 14.86 -3.11 12.19
CA ASP A 168 13.65 -3.85 12.55
C ASP A 168 13.40 -5.02 11.61
N ALA A 169 13.41 -6.25 12.14
CA ALA A 169 13.19 -7.47 11.36
C ALA A 169 11.73 -7.65 10.89
N ASP A 170 10.80 -6.87 11.45
CA ASP A 170 9.39 -6.85 11.06
C ASP A 170 9.10 -5.81 9.96
N TYR A 171 10.14 -5.21 9.36
CA TYR A 171 10.02 -4.31 8.21
C TYR A 171 10.83 -4.76 6.99
N LEU A 172 10.21 -4.68 5.80
CA LEU A 172 10.87 -4.86 4.51
C LEU A 172 10.44 -3.77 3.52
N ARG A 173 11.38 -2.91 3.12
CA ARG A 173 11.24 -2.12 1.88
C ARG A 173 11.69 -2.96 0.68
N TYR A 174 10.92 -2.93 -0.40
CA TYR A 174 11.28 -3.62 -1.65
C TYR A 174 10.98 -2.75 -2.86
N ASP A 175 11.83 -2.86 -3.89
CA ASP A 175 11.58 -2.24 -5.20
C ASP A 175 10.65 -3.13 -6.02
N LEU A 176 9.58 -2.55 -6.56
CA LEU A 176 8.67 -3.22 -7.49
C LEU A 176 9.38 -3.73 -8.75
N ALA A 177 10.44 -3.04 -9.18
CA ALA A 177 11.22 -3.40 -10.37
C ALA A 177 12.27 -4.50 -10.10
N ASP A 178 12.49 -4.88 -8.85
CA ASP A 178 13.42 -5.97 -8.51
C ASP A 178 12.76 -7.34 -8.77
N ASP A 179 13.34 -8.13 -9.66
CA ASP A 179 12.90 -9.49 -9.96
C ASP A 179 12.98 -10.42 -8.73
N ASN A 180 13.78 -10.08 -7.71
CA ASN A 180 13.84 -10.79 -6.44
C ASN A 180 12.78 -10.35 -5.43
N ALA A 181 12.02 -9.27 -5.67
CA ALA A 181 10.98 -8.79 -4.77
C ALA A 181 10.03 -9.89 -4.25
N PRO A 182 9.47 -10.80 -5.08
CA PRO A 182 8.56 -11.83 -4.57
C PRO A 182 9.25 -12.77 -3.59
N ARG A 183 10.53 -13.11 -3.82
CA ARG A 183 11.31 -13.97 -2.94
C ARG A 183 11.62 -13.29 -1.62
N LEU A 184 11.98 -12.00 -1.65
CA LEU A 184 12.24 -11.20 -0.46
C LEU A 184 10.97 -11.07 0.40
N ILE A 185 9.84 -10.76 -0.22
CA ILE A 185 8.56 -10.64 0.48
C ILE A 185 8.15 -12.00 1.07
N ALA A 186 8.24 -13.08 0.28
CA ALA A 186 7.88 -14.42 0.75
C ALA A 186 8.68 -14.84 1.99
N ALA A 187 9.99 -14.61 1.96
CA ALA A 187 10.88 -14.88 3.10
C ALA A 187 10.52 -14.01 4.31
N HIS A 188 10.24 -12.73 4.09
CA HIS A 188 9.89 -11.80 5.17
C HIS A 188 8.57 -12.13 5.87
N ILE A 189 7.55 -12.53 5.10
CA ILE A 189 6.23 -12.88 5.65
C ILE A 189 6.11 -14.36 6.05
N GLY A 190 7.13 -15.17 5.77
CA GLY A 190 7.13 -16.62 6.02
C GLY A 190 6.09 -17.38 5.20
N ARG A 191 5.78 -16.91 3.98
CA ARG A 191 4.76 -17.50 3.11
C ARG A 191 5.10 -17.34 1.63
N ASP A 192 5.01 -18.42 0.88
CA ASP A 192 5.27 -18.40 -0.56
C ASP A 192 4.28 -17.49 -1.31
N LEU A 193 4.80 -16.79 -2.32
CA LEU A 193 4.01 -16.01 -3.26
C LEU A 193 3.94 -16.76 -4.60
N PRO A 194 2.90 -17.57 -4.85
CA PRO A 194 2.81 -18.39 -6.06
C PRO A 194 2.54 -17.56 -7.33
N TRP A 195 2.36 -16.24 -7.19
CA TRP A 195 2.15 -15.32 -8.28
C TRP A 195 2.81 -13.97 -7.98
N TRP A 196 3.47 -13.40 -8.99
CA TRP A 196 3.99 -12.04 -9.03
C TRP A 196 3.77 -11.48 -10.45
N GLY A 197 3.53 -10.17 -10.62
CA GLY A 197 3.24 -9.59 -11.95
C GLY A 197 4.42 -9.74 -12.94
N ARG A 198 4.28 -9.70 -14.28
CA ARG A 198 3.23 -9.15 -15.20
C ARG A 198 2.29 -10.21 -15.84
N ALA A 199 0.98 -9.98 -15.82
CA ALA A 199 0.01 -10.69 -16.66
C ALA A 199 -0.31 -9.85 -17.92
N ASN A 200 0.54 -9.94 -18.94
CA ASN A 200 0.34 -9.63 -20.37
C ASN A 200 1.73 -9.63 -21.05
N VAL A 201 2.28 -10.81 -21.31
CA VAL A 201 3.23 -10.97 -22.43
C VAL A 201 2.32 -11.23 -23.64
N ASN A 202 2.36 -10.36 -24.63
CA ASN A 202 1.47 -10.37 -25.80
C ASN A 202 1.15 -11.79 -26.30
N ARG A 203 -0.12 -12.19 -26.28
CA ARG A 203 -0.60 -13.36 -27.04
C ARG A 203 -0.70 -13.08 -28.55
N HIS A 204 -0.31 -11.89 -29.01
CA HIS A 204 -0.13 -11.56 -30.41
C HIS A 204 1.36 -11.34 -30.71
N LYS A 205 2.09 -12.44 -30.94
CA LYS A 205 3.34 -12.43 -31.72
C LYS A 205 3.77 -13.85 -32.17
N LEU A 206 2.83 -14.77 -32.31
CA LEU A 206 3.08 -16.13 -32.81
C LEU A 206 2.19 -16.54 -34.00
N ASP A 207 1.28 -15.68 -34.47
CA ASP A 207 0.39 -16.02 -35.60
C ASP A 207 0.75 -15.26 -36.89
N ASP A 208 1.91 -14.61 -36.96
CA ASP A 208 2.27 -13.81 -38.14
C ASP A 208 3.76 -13.95 -38.48
N VAL A 209 4.25 -15.19 -38.53
CA VAL A 209 5.42 -15.56 -39.33
C VAL A 209 5.22 -16.98 -39.86
N SER A 210 4.86 -17.07 -41.14
CA SER A 210 5.26 -18.08 -42.16
C SER A 210 4.07 -18.61 -42.97
N PRO A 211 4.28 -18.99 -44.23
CA PRO A 211 4.80 -18.24 -45.37
C PRO A 211 3.69 -17.89 -46.39
#